data_AF-A0AAD7CZF5-F1
#
_entry.id   AF-A0AAD7CZF5-F1
#
_cell.length_a   1.000
_cell.length_b   1.000
_cell.length_c   1.000
_cell.angle_alpha   90.00
_cell.angle_beta   90.00
_cell.angle_gamma   90.00
#
_symmetry.space_group_name_H-M   'P 1'
#
loop_
_entity.id
_entity.type
_entity.pdbx_description
1 polymer ?
#
loop_
_entity_poly.entity_id
_entity_poly.type
_entity_poly.pdbx_seq_one_letter_code
_entity_poly.pdbx_strand_id
1 'polypeptide(L)'
;MSRDIGKVRTPPTPSDWIPPDVDSHLWKGHKNCETVLSYRMWSSAPSHVLPAACGTDERAQETVYQDAGGRSHGCFTWSLISTLRRIPLRHTTYVELREYLGVWTAPVQTPYCVGTGRVILFFGRNYPKINQQACALHAGDPTSGGEWYWVEMGTVAGVQSGTEFSAVGPDRTVLCTLVANSVRIDATILVRGPSRRKEGNPTIPQGSFALVSDWKNSAIILQVYTAAEFPFTSDLFSTINHA
;
A
#
# COMPACT_ATOMS: atom_id res chain seq x y z
N MET A 1 -34.64 39.98 -31.47
CA MET A 1 -33.50 39.86 -30.53
C MET A 1 -33.67 38.59 -29.72
N SER A 2 -33.11 37.48 -30.20
CA SER A 2 -33.17 36.17 -29.55
C SER A 2 -31.95 36.04 -28.62
N ARG A 3 -32.17 35.70 -27.34
CA ARG A 3 -31.08 35.48 -26.38
C ARG A 3 -30.63 34.03 -26.50
N ASP A 4 -29.40 33.82 -26.93
CA ASP A 4 -28.72 32.52 -26.87
C ASP A 4 -28.56 32.11 -25.41
N ILE A 5 -29.32 31.12 -24.99
CA ILE A 5 -29.16 30.47 -23.68
C ILE A 5 -28.00 29.50 -23.83
N GLY A 6 -26.85 29.87 -23.27
CA GLY A 6 -25.63 29.07 -23.33
C GLY A 6 -25.86 27.65 -22.83
N LYS A 7 -25.45 26.66 -23.65
CA LYS A 7 -25.50 25.24 -23.32
C LYS A 7 -24.75 25.00 -22.00
N VAL A 8 -25.49 24.56 -20.99
CA VAL A 8 -24.92 24.06 -19.72
C VAL A 8 -24.08 22.83 -20.04
N ARG A 9 -22.77 22.92 -19.81
CA ARG A 9 -21.87 21.76 -19.92
C ARG A 9 -22.16 20.82 -18.76
N THR A 10 -22.66 19.63 -19.05
CA THR A 10 -22.76 18.55 -18.07
C THR A 10 -21.35 18.19 -17.56
N PRO A 11 -21.16 17.99 -16.24
CA PRO A 11 -19.88 17.55 -15.71
C PRO A 11 -19.53 16.16 -16.27
N PRO A 12 -18.24 15.89 -16.55
CA PRO A 12 -17.80 14.61 -17.08
C PRO A 12 -18.11 13.49 -16.08
N THR A 13 -18.63 12.38 -16.57
CA THR A 13 -18.87 11.19 -15.76
C THR A 13 -17.54 10.49 -15.45
N PRO A 14 -17.41 9.74 -14.33
CA PRO A 14 -16.16 9.05 -13.96
C PRO A 14 -15.58 8.14 -15.05
N SER A 15 -16.42 7.65 -15.98
CA SER A 15 -16.02 6.90 -17.18
C SER A 15 -15.16 7.71 -18.16
N ASP A 16 -15.29 9.03 -18.16
CA ASP A 16 -14.64 9.91 -19.15
C ASP A 16 -13.18 10.19 -18.77
N TRP A 17 -12.78 9.79 -17.56
CA TRP A 17 -11.45 10.02 -16.98
C TRP A 17 -10.47 8.88 -17.29
N ILE A 18 -11.00 7.76 -17.78
CA ILE A 18 -10.23 6.58 -18.14
C ILE A 18 -10.17 6.54 -19.66
N PRO A 19 -9.00 6.76 -20.28
CA PRO A 19 -8.85 6.63 -21.72
C PRO A 19 -9.39 5.27 -22.16
N PRO A 20 -10.24 5.19 -23.21
CA PRO A 20 -10.89 3.94 -23.62
C PRO A 20 -9.88 2.86 -24.04
N ASP A 21 -8.61 3.23 -24.21
CA ASP A 21 -7.50 2.38 -24.61
C ASP A 21 -6.50 2.10 -23.49
N VAL A 22 -6.73 2.61 -22.25
CA VAL A 22 -5.77 2.51 -21.14
C VAL A 22 -5.34 1.07 -20.87
N ASP A 23 -6.26 0.11 -21.03
CA ASP A 23 -5.99 -1.31 -20.85
C ASP A 23 -5.90 -2.08 -22.16
N SER A 24 -6.09 -1.43 -23.32
CA SER A 24 -6.19 -2.12 -24.61
C SER A 24 -4.93 -2.91 -24.98
N HIS A 25 -3.77 -2.51 -24.45
CA HIS A 25 -2.49 -3.19 -24.64
C HIS A 25 -2.29 -4.38 -23.68
N LEU A 26 -3.02 -4.43 -22.56
CA LEU A 26 -3.01 -5.59 -21.65
C LEU A 26 -3.73 -6.81 -22.28
N TRP A 27 -4.70 -6.56 -23.16
CA TRP A 27 -5.59 -7.60 -23.71
C TRP A 27 -5.31 -7.96 -25.18
N LYS A 28 -4.57 -7.14 -25.92
CA LYS A 28 -4.20 -7.42 -27.32
C LYS A 28 -3.07 -8.44 -27.40
N GLY A 29 -3.41 -9.73 -27.47
CA GLY A 29 -2.45 -10.80 -27.81
C GLY A 29 -2.78 -12.19 -27.27
N HIS A 30 -3.63 -12.32 -26.26
CA HIS A 30 -3.89 -13.59 -25.59
C HIS A 30 -5.22 -14.21 -26.03
N LYS A 31 -5.30 -14.66 -27.29
CA LYS A 31 -6.45 -15.49 -27.75
C LYS A 31 -6.37 -16.95 -27.31
N ASN A 32 -5.21 -17.37 -26.78
CA ASN A 32 -5.02 -18.64 -26.09
C ASN A 32 -4.25 -18.33 -24.80
N CYS A 33 -4.95 -18.22 -23.67
CA CYS A 33 -4.29 -18.23 -22.36
C CYS A 33 -3.82 -19.66 -22.07
N GLU A 34 -2.76 -20.09 -22.74
CA GLU A 34 -1.76 -20.88 -22.02
C GLU A 34 -1.14 -19.93 -21.00
N THR A 35 -1.18 -20.35 -19.74
CA THR A 35 -0.74 -19.61 -18.57
C THR A 35 0.77 -19.39 -18.60
N VAL A 36 1.24 -18.51 -19.50
CA VAL A 36 2.59 -17.96 -19.48
C VAL A 36 2.51 -16.57 -18.90
N LEU A 37 2.01 -16.47 -17.66
CA LEU A 37 2.58 -15.49 -16.75
C LEU A 37 4.03 -15.93 -16.58
N SER A 38 4.91 -15.43 -17.45
CA SER A 38 6.33 -15.67 -17.28
C SER A 38 6.70 -15.06 -15.93
N TYR A 39 6.85 -15.92 -14.93
CA TYR A 39 7.30 -15.59 -13.59
C TYR A 39 8.52 -14.64 -13.61
N ARG A 40 9.30 -14.70 -14.69
CA ARG A 40 10.46 -13.84 -14.98
C ARG A 40 10.19 -12.34 -15.07
N MET A 41 9.04 -11.88 -15.57
CA MET A 41 8.79 -10.42 -15.64
C MET A 41 8.53 -9.82 -14.25
N TRP A 42 8.02 -10.62 -13.32
CA TRP A 42 7.64 -10.16 -11.98
C TRP A 42 8.67 -10.54 -10.93
N SER A 43 9.55 -11.52 -11.24
CA SER A 43 10.60 -11.99 -10.33
C SER A 43 11.67 -10.95 -9.99
N SER A 44 11.83 -9.90 -10.80
CA SER A 44 12.81 -8.84 -10.55
C SER A 44 12.29 -7.71 -9.68
N ALA A 45 11.00 -7.74 -9.31
CA ALA A 45 10.35 -6.64 -8.65
C ALA A 45 10.07 -7.03 -7.18
N PRO A 46 10.99 -6.72 -6.25
CA PRO A 46 11.14 -7.42 -4.97
C PRO A 46 9.97 -7.30 -3.97
N SER A 47 9.00 -6.44 -4.24
CA SER A 47 7.92 -6.07 -3.33
C SER A 47 6.51 -6.34 -3.88
N HIS A 48 6.36 -7.07 -4.98
CA HIS A 48 5.04 -7.29 -5.55
C HIS A 48 4.27 -8.35 -4.75
N VAL A 49 2.99 -8.08 -4.54
CA VAL A 49 2.02 -9.06 -4.08
C VAL A 49 0.86 -9.08 -5.05
N LEU A 50 0.58 -10.25 -5.60
CA LEU A 50 -0.53 -10.47 -6.52
C LEU A 50 -1.60 -11.30 -5.80
N PRO A 51 -2.67 -10.67 -5.30
CA PRO A 51 -3.85 -11.39 -4.89
C PRO A 51 -4.62 -11.85 -6.13
N ALA A 52 -5.01 -13.12 -6.16
CA ALA A 52 -5.82 -13.72 -7.22
C ALA A 52 -7.11 -14.30 -6.64
N ALA A 53 -8.18 -14.25 -7.44
CA ALA A 53 -9.51 -14.66 -7.01
C ALA A 53 -9.65 -16.16 -6.71
N CYS A 54 -8.85 -16.97 -7.40
CA CYS A 54 -8.90 -18.42 -7.34
C CYS A 54 -7.51 -19.02 -7.64
N GLY A 55 -7.35 -20.33 -7.39
CA GLY A 55 -6.18 -21.11 -7.79
C GLY A 55 -6.08 -21.31 -9.31
N THR A 56 -4.99 -21.95 -9.75
CA THR A 56 -4.69 -22.19 -11.17
C THR A 56 -5.70 -23.09 -11.88
N ASP A 57 -6.31 -24.02 -11.14
CA ASP A 57 -7.25 -25.02 -11.66
C ASP A 57 -8.71 -24.68 -11.32
N GLU A 58 -8.95 -23.47 -10.82
CA GLU A 58 -10.25 -22.97 -10.42
C GLU A 58 -10.73 -21.85 -11.36
N ARG A 59 -12.03 -21.54 -11.31
CA ARG A 59 -12.62 -20.41 -12.05
C ARG A 59 -13.16 -19.40 -11.07
N ALA A 60 -12.80 -18.14 -11.27
CA ALA A 60 -13.39 -17.04 -10.52
C ALA A 60 -14.89 -16.96 -10.79
N GLN A 61 -15.70 -16.86 -9.74
CA GLN A 61 -17.16 -16.83 -9.85
C GLN A 61 -17.76 -15.47 -9.51
N GLU A 62 -18.91 -15.20 -10.14
CA GLU A 62 -19.83 -14.14 -9.76
C GLU A 62 -20.85 -14.73 -8.77
N THR A 63 -21.05 -14.06 -7.62
CA THR A 63 -22.14 -14.37 -6.71
C THR A 63 -23.32 -13.46 -6.99
N VAL A 64 -24.45 -14.06 -7.35
CA VAL A 64 -25.75 -13.39 -7.35
C VAL A 64 -26.28 -13.45 -5.93
N TYR A 65 -26.16 -12.36 -5.19
CA TYR A 65 -26.86 -12.26 -3.91
C TYR A 65 -28.32 -11.95 -4.20
N GLN A 66 -29.22 -12.61 -3.46
CA GLN A 66 -30.62 -12.19 -3.38
C GLN A 66 -30.73 -10.89 -2.55
N ASP A 67 -29.93 -9.87 -2.84
CA ASP A 67 -30.28 -8.54 -2.40
C ASP A 67 -31.56 -8.12 -3.15
N ALA A 68 -32.35 -7.23 -2.56
CA ALA A 68 -33.63 -6.83 -3.14
C ALA A 68 -33.53 -6.21 -4.56
N GLY A 69 -32.30 -5.97 -5.04
CA GLY A 69 -32.00 -5.45 -6.38
C GLY A 69 -31.45 -6.48 -7.37
N GLY A 70 -31.28 -7.75 -6.98
CA GLY A 70 -30.74 -8.80 -7.86
C GLY A 70 -29.33 -8.52 -8.38
N ARG A 71 -28.50 -7.81 -7.60
CA ARG A 71 -27.17 -7.42 -8.06
C ARG A 71 -26.18 -8.59 -7.99
N SER A 72 -25.40 -8.74 -9.06
CA SER A 72 -24.26 -9.68 -9.12
C SER A 72 -22.97 -8.98 -8.71
N HIS A 73 -22.13 -9.69 -7.96
CA HIS A 73 -20.79 -9.23 -7.61
C HIS A 73 -19.78 -10.37 -7.75
N GLY A 74 -18.56 -10.06 -8.20
CA GLY A 74 -17.48 -11.04 -8.17
C GLY A 74 -17.25 -11.56 -6.74
N CYS A 75 -17.31 -12.87 -6.54
CA CYS A 75 -17.24 -13.51 -5.23
C CYS A 75 -15.97 -13.12 -4.46
N PHE A 76 -14.85 -13.03 -5.17
CA PHE A 76 -13.57 -12.62 -4.58
C PHE A 76 -13.60 -11.14 -4.16
N THR A 77 -13.99 -10.25 -5.07
CA THR A 77 -14.01 -8.80 -4.83
C THR A 77 -14.95 -8.44 -3.69
N TRP A 78 -16.14 -9.04 -3.65
CA TRP A 78 -17.09 -8.85 -2.57
C TRP A 78 -16.54 -9.35 -1.23
N SER A 79 -15.94 -10.54 -1.22
CA SER A 79 -15.31 -11.13 -0.02
C SER A 79 -14.15 -10.27 0.47
N LEU A 80 -13.35 -9.73 -0.45
CA LEU A 80 -12.27 -8.81 -0.17
C LEU A 80 -12.78 -7.56 0.53
N ILE A 81 -13.69 -6.81 -0.10
CA ILE A 81 -14.25 -5.58 0.48
C ILE A 81 -14.90 -5.86 1.84
N SER A 82 -15.65 -6.95 1.96
CA SER A 82 -16.31 -7.35 3.21
C SER A 82 -15.32 -7.70 4.32
N THR A 83 -14.23 -8.38 3.98
CA THR A 83 -13.17 -8.74 4.91
C THR A 83 -12.41 -7.51 5.37
N LEU A 84 -12.00 -6.63 4.44
CA LEU A 84 -11.25 -5.41 4.74
C LEU A 84 -11.99 -4.46 5.68
N ARG A 85 -13.33 -4.51 5.70
CA ARG A 85 -14.16 -3.74 6.65
C ARG A 85 -14.16 -4.32 8.07
N ARG A 86 -13.76 -5.58 8.26
CA ARG A 86 -13.90 -6.33 9.52
C ARG A 86 -12.57 -6.65 10.20
N ILE A 87 -11.48 -6.72 9.45
CA ILE A 87 -10.17 -7.09 9.98
C ILE A 87 -9.35 -5.86 10.41
N PRO A 88 -8.43 -6.01 11.39
CA PRO A 88 -7.51 -4.94 11.76
C PRO A 88 -6.40 -4.77 10.71
N LEU A 89 -6.69 -4.05 9.61
CA LEU A 89 -5.79 -3.88 8.45
C LEU A 89 -4.33 -3.56 8.80
N ARG A 90 -4.10 -2.80 9.88
CA ARG A 90 -2.76 -2.39 10.33
C ARG A 90 -1.88 -3.54 10.83
N HIS A 91 -2.48 -4.68 11.15
CA HIS A 91 -1.82 -5.85 11.72
C HIS A 91 -2.03 -7.10 10.87
N THR A 92 -2.60 -6.96 9.67
CA THR A 92 -2.90 -8.10 8.81
C THR A 92 -1.92 -8.15 7.65
N THR A 93 -1.26 -9.28 7.46
CA THR A 93 -0.42 -9.59 6.30
C THR A 93 -1.25 -10.06 5.11
N TYR A 94 -0.67 -10.11 3.90
CA TYR A 94 -1.40 -10.67 2.74
C TYR A 94 -1.70 -12.18 2.92
N VAL A 95 -0.87 -12.92 3.66
CA VAL A 95 -1.13 -14.33 3.97
C VAL A 95 -2.34 -14.47 4.90
N GLU A 96 -2.39 -13.70 5.98
CA GLU A 96 -3.53 -13.71 6.91
C GLU A 96 -4.81 -13.19 6.21
N LEU A 97 -4.70 -12.16 5.36
CA LEU A 97 -5.83 -11.73 4.54
C LEU A 97 -6.39 -12.88 3.71
N ARG A 98 -5.53 -13.65 3.02
CA ARG A 98 -5.97 -14.80 2.22
C ARG A 98 -6.74 -15.80 3.08
N GLU A 99 -6.28 -16.06 4.31
CA GLU A 99 -6.97 -16.96 5.24
C GLU A 99 -8.35 -16.42 5.62
N TYR A 100 -8.48 -15.12 5.90
CA TYR A 100 -9.77 -14.49 6.12
C TYR A 100 -10.69 -14.58 4.90
N LEU A 101 -10.16 -14.41 3.69
CA LEU A 101 -10.94 -14.51 2.45
C LEU A 101 -11.46 -15.93 2.21
N GLY A 102 -10.65 -16.95 2.54
CA GLY A 102 -11.03 -18.36 2.38
C GLY A 102 -12.33 -18.72 3.12
N VAL A 103 -12.61 -18.05 4.25
CA VAL A 103 -13.86 -18.25 5.01
C VAL A 103 -15.10 -17.85 4.19
N TRP A 104 -14.97 -16.86 3.31
CA TRP A 104 -16.09 -16.31 2.54
C TRP A 104 -16.28 -16.98 1.18
N THR A 105 -15.20 -17.48 0.60
CA THR A 105 -15.19 -18.00 -0.76
C THR A 105 -15.21 -19.52 -0.83
N ALA A 106 -14.88 -20.24 0.24
CA ALA A 106 -14.96 -21.69 0.28
C ALA A 106 -16.43 -22.18 0.33
N PRO A 107 -16.75 -23.34 -0.31
CA PRO A 107 -15.87 -24.19 -1.11
C PRO A 107 -15.81 -23.80 -2.60
N VAL A 108 -16.32 -22.62 -2.97
CA VAL A 108 -16.57 -22.21 -4.35
C VAL A 108 -15.27 -21.87 -5.10
N GLN A 109 -14.35 -21.18 -4.44
CA GLN A 109 -13.03 -20.83 -4.97
C GLN A 109 -12.04 -20.56 -3.83
N THR A 110 -10.76 -20.75 -4.11
CA THR A 110 -9.65 -20.60 -3.16
C THR A 110 -8.78 -19.40 -3.54
N PRO A 111 -8.91 -18.26 -2.84
CA PRO A 111 -8.08 -17.09 -3.07
C PRO A 111 -6.60 -17.44 -2.99
N TYR A 112 -5.83 -16.94 -3.96
CA TYR A 112 -4.41 -17.23 -4.05
C TYR A 112 -3.58 -15.94 -3.91
N CYS A 113 -2.34 -16.07 -3.45
CA CYS A 113 -1.47 -14.93 -3.20
C CYS A 113 -0.02 -15.27 -3.56
N VAL A 114 0.53 -14.57 -4.56
CA VAL A 114 1.90 -14.76 -5.07
C VAL A 114 2.74 -13.54 -4.76
N GLY A 115 4.02 -13.75 -4.48
CA GLY A 115 5.00 -12.68 -4.30
C GLY A 115 5.85 -12.85 -3.04
N THR A 116 7.08 -12.34 -3.08
CA THR A 116 8.00 -12.31 -1.93
C THR A 116 7.45 -11.44 -0.80
N GLY A 117 6.67 -10.41 -1.14
CA GLY A 117 6.07 -9.49 -0.19
C GLY A 117 4.81 -10.00 0.52
N ARG A 118 4.39 -11.25 0.31
CA ARG A 118 3.12 -11.76 0.85
C ARG A 118 3.06 -11.80 2.38
N VAL A 119 4.20 -11.81 3.05
CA VAL A 119 4.30 -11.75 4.52
C VAL A 119 4.30 -10.32 5.06
N ILE A 120 4.23 -9.31 4.18
CA ILE A 120 4.17 -7.89 4.54
C ILE A 120 2.71 -7.51 4.86
N LEU A 121 2.53 -6.46 5.65
CA LEU A 121 1.23 -5.89 6.01
C LEU A 121 0.43 -5.41 4.77
N PHE A 122 -0.83 -5.81 4.70
CA PHE A 122 -1.84 -5.42 3.73
C PHE A 122 -2.23 -3.95 3.97
N PHE A 123 -1.63 -3.02 3.21
CA PHE A 123 -1.63 -1.56 3.42
C PHE A 123 -0.71 -1.04 4.55
N GLY A 124 0.57 -1.39 4.49
CA GLY A 124 1.64 -0.83 5.33
C GLY A 124 1.87 0.70 5.23
N ARG A 125 0.95 1.49 4.67
CA ARG A 125 1.05 2.96 4.65
C ARG A 125 0.91 3.57 6.05
N ASN A 126 0.39 2.80 7.01
CA ASN A 126 0.42 3.13 8.42
C ASN A 126 1.03 1.96 9.19
N TYR A 127 2.37 1.89 9.23
CA TYR A 127 3.04 1.35 10.41
C TYR A 127 2.33 1.95 11.64
N PRO A 128 1.76 1.14 12.55
CA PRO A 128 1.03 1.59 13.73
C PRO A 128 1.62 2.88 14.32
N LYS A 129 0.86 3.99 14.19
CA LYS A 129 1.21 5.34 14.65
C LYS A 129 1.48 5.46 16.15
N ILE A 130 1.43 4.36 16.89
CA ILE A 130 1.59 4.34 18.34
C ILE A 130 2.73 3.35 18.61
N ASN A 131 3.95 3.87 18.67
CA ASN A 131 5.23 3.20 18.99
C ASN A 131 5.98 2.37 17.93
N GLN A 132 5.57 2.28 16.66
CA GLN A 132 6.30 1.49 15.64
C GLN A 132 7.23 2.26 14.71
N GLN A 133 7.58 3.51 15.04
CA GLN A 133 8.71 4.17 14.37
C GLN A 133 10.06 3.66 14.89
N ALA A 134 10.07 2.95 16.03
CA ALA A 134 11.25 2.41 16.68
C ALA A 134 11.60 1.02 16.12
N CYS A 135 12.80 0.88 15.57
CA CYS A 135 13.40 -0.38 15.16
C CYS A 135 14.71 -0.60 15.92
N ALA A 136 15.11 -1.85 16.14
CA ALA A 136 16.39 -2.14 16.77
C ALA A 136 17.53 -1.54 15.94
N LEU A 137 18.43 -0.81 16.60
CA LEU A 137 19.58 -0.20 15.94
C LEU A 137 20.79 -1.09 16.16
N HIS A 138 21.33 -1.59 15.05
CA HIS A 138 22.47 -2.48 15.06
C HIS A 138 23.73 -1.71 14.67
N ALA A 139 24.81 -1.89 15.42
CA ALA A 139 26.13 -1.40 15.04
C ALA A 139 26.79 -2.41 14.08
N GLY A 140 27.39 -1.90 13.02
CA GLY A 140 28.23 -2.66 12.11
C GLY A 140 29.59 -2.99 12.71
N ASP A 141 30.31 -3.93 12.09
CA ASP A 141 31.63 -4.32 12.55
C ASP A 141 32.64 -3.15 12.37
N PRO A 142 33.24 -2.63 13.45
CA PRO A 142 34.17 -1.50 13.38
C PRO A 142 35.45 -1.81 12.59
N THR A 143 35.78 -3.08 12.36
CA THR A 143 36.94 -3.48 11.54
C THR A 143 36.74 -3.20 10.04
N SER A 144 35.51 -2.90 9.61
CA SER A 144 35.13 -2.65 8.22
C SER A 144 35.51 -1.26 7.69
N GLY A 145 36.30 -0.48 8.43
CA GLY A 145 36.74 0.85 8.00
C GLY A 145 35.81 2.01 8.37
N GLY A 146 34.97 1.85 9.39
CA GLY A 146 34.15 2.93 9.93
C GLY A 146 33.01 2.46 10.83
N GLU A 147 32.50 3.36 11.66
CA GLU A 147 31.29 3.12 12.46
C GLU A 147 30.07 3.33 11.55
N TRP A 148 29.40 2.24 11.18
CA TRP A 148 28.12 2.29 10.45
C TRP A 148 27.03 1.60 11.27
N TYR A 149 25.79 1.99 11.02
CA TYR A 149 24.64 1.42 11.71
C TYR A 149 23.66 0.86 10.70
N TRP A 150 22.77 -0.01 11.13
CA TRP A 150 21.71 -0.50 10.28
C TRP A 150 20.46 -0.87 11.08
N VAL A 151 19.33 -0.94 10.38
CA VAL A 151 18.02 -1.29 10.91
C VAL A 151 17.35 -2.32 10.00
N GLU A 152 16.54 -3.21 10.58
CA GLU A 152 15.66 -4.15 9.87
C GLU A 152 14.40 -3.44 9.32
N MET A 153 14.63 -2.36 8.57
CA MET A 153 13.59 -1.53 8.00
C MET A 153 14.05 -1.01 6.63
N GLY A 154 13.51 -1.56 5.54
CA GLY A 154 13.92 -1.24 4.16
C GLY A 154 12.81 -0.59 3.30
N THR A 155 12.92 -0.71 1.98
CA THR A 155 11.93 -0.17 1.02
C THR A 155 10.53 -0.73 1.23
N VAL A 156 10.38 -1.96 1.72
CA VAL A 156 9.07 -2.54 2.08
C VAL A 156 8.39 -1.80 3.22
N ALA A 157 9.20 -1.18 4.08
CA ALA A 157 8.75 -0.33 5.17
C ALA A 157 8.53 1.13 4.74
N GLY A 158 8.73 1.42 3.45
CA GLY A 158 8.65 2.77 2.89
C GLY A 158 9.91 3.61 3.12
N VAL A 159 11.02 3.03 3.59
CA VAL A 159 12.28 3.76 3.76
C VAL A 159 12.85 4.11 2.39
N GLN A 160 13.36 5.32 2.24
CA GLN A 160 14.06 5.79 1.05
C GLN A 160 15.42 6.37 1.44
N SER A 161 16.34 6.48 0.47
CA SER A 161 17.60 7.17 0.73
C SER A 161 17.32 8.61 1.18
N GLY A 162 18.00 9.04 2.23
CA GLY A 162 17.77 10.32 2.89
C GLY A 162 16.75 10.29 4.03
N THR A 163 15.92 9.24 4.20
CA THR A 163 15.03 9.11 5.37
C THR A 163 15.84 9.26 6.65
N GLU A 164 15.38 10.11 7.56
CA GLU A 164 16.07 10.43 8.80
C GLU A 164 15.52 9.59 9.97
N PHE A 165 16.43 9.15 10.82
CA PHE A 165 16.17 8.38 12.02
C PHE A 165 16.81 9.07 13.21
N SER A 166 16.07 9.27 14.30
CA SER A 166 16.63 9.60 15.60
C SER A 166 17.17 8.33 16.25
N ALA A 167 18.47 8.26 16.51
CA ALA A 167 19.03 7.22 17.37
C ALA A 167 18.69 7.55 18.82
N VAL A 168 18.04 6.61 19.50
CA VAL A 168 17.56 6.77 20.87
C VAL A 168 18.22 5.72 21.76
N GLY A 169 18.86 6.19 22.83
CA GLY A 169 19.54 5.33 23.79
C GLY A 169 18.56 4.49 24.64
N PRO A 170 19.07 3.50 25.40
CA PRO A 170 18.25 2.71 26.32
C PRO A 170 17.49 3.54 27.36
N ASP A 171 18.04 4.69 27.74
CA ASP A 171 17.45 5.68 28.65
C ASP A 171 16.42 6.61 27.97
N ARG A 172 16.10 6.34 26.70
CA ARG A 172 15.18 7.12 25.85
C ARG A 172 15.69 8.52 25.48
N THR A 173 16.96 8.81 25.69
CA THR A 173 17.56 10.07 25.22
C THR A 173 17.87 10.01 23.73
N VAL A 174 17.61 11.09 23.00
CA VAL A 174 17.98 11.20 21.58
C VAL A 174 19.47 11.51 21.51
N LEU A 175 20.24 10.61 20.91
CA LEU A 175 21.70 10.67 20.85
C LEU A 175 22.18 11.42 19.60
N CYS A 176 21.64 11.08 18.43
CA CYS A 176 22.00 11.71 17.17
C CYS A 176 20.94 11.44 16.08
N THR A 177 21.10 12.10 14.93
CA THR A 177 20.34 11.81 13.71
C THR A 177 21.17 10.94 12.80
N LEU A 178 20.57 9.84 12.37
CA LEU A 178 21.07 8.95 11.34
C LEU A 178 20.26 9.14 10.06
N VAL A 179 20.87 8.89 8.91
CA VAL A 179 20.28 9.08 7.60
C VAL A 179 20.43 7.79 6.80
N ALA A 180 19.35 7.36 6.16
CA ALA A 180 19.36 6.22 5.26
C ALA A 180 20.31 6.47 4.07
N ASN A 181 21.40 5.72 4.02
CA ASN A 181 22.39 5.83 2.94
C ASN A 181 22.13 4.75 1.87
N SER A 182 22.06 3.49 2.28
CA SER A 182 21.80 2.34 1.40
C SER A 182 20.58 1.58 1.91
N VAL A 183 19.51 1.58 1.11
CA VAL A 183 18.22 0.99 1.48
C VAL A 183 18.02 -0.29 0.67
N ARG A 184 17.92 -1.42 1.36
CA ARG A 184 17.57 -2.73 0.79
C ARG A 184 16.06 -2.96 0.92
N ILE A 185 15.59 -4.16 0.57
CA ILE A 185 14.18 -4.52 0.64
C ILE A 185 13.68 -4.46 2.08
N ASP A 186 14.42 -5.08 2.99
CA ASP A 186 14.08 -5.38 4.37
C ASP A 186 15.01 -4.70 5.40
N ALA A 187 16.14 -4.15 4.96
CA ALA A 187 17.12 -3.51 5.84
C ALA A 187 17.61 -2.17 5.26
N THR A 188 18.11 -1.30 6.13
CA THR A 188 18.73 -0.03 5.72
C THR A 188 20.03 0.20 6.46
N ILE A 189 21.09 0.52 5.72
CA ILE A 189 22.35 1.03 6.26
C ILE A 189 22.20 2.53 6.47
N LEU A 190 22.51 2.92 7.70
CA LEU A 190 22.41 4.26 8.23
C LEU A 190 23.80 4.87 8.41
N VAL A 191 23.93 6.14 8.05
CA VAL A 191 25.12 6.96 8.32
C VAL A 191 24.74 8.13 9.21
N ARG A 192 25.70 8.71 9.95
CA ARG A 192 25.42 9.91 10.73
C ARG A 192 25.06 11.07 9.80
N GLY A 193 23.94 11.72 10.09
CA GLY A 193 23.54 12.94 9.39
C GLY A 193 24.45 14.12 9.74
N PRO A 194 24.36 15.23 8.99
CA PRO A 194 25.06 16.46 9.35
C PRO A 194 24.60 16.90 10.74
N SER A 195 25.47 16.77 11.73
CA SER A 195 25.12 17.11 13.11
C SER A 195 24.80 18.60 13.20
N ARG A 196 23.59 18.93 13.68
CA ARG A 196 23.24 20.32 14.02
C ARG A 196 24.00 20.82 15.26
N ARG A 197 24.57 19.91 16.06
CA ARG A 197 25.35 20.25 17.26
C ARG A 197 26.84 20.00 17.03
N LYS A 198 27.67 20.97 17.40
CA LYS A 198 29.14 20.87 17.39
C LYS A 198 29.72 19.93 18.47
N GLU A 199 28.86 19.35 19.31
CA GLU A 199 29.28 18.42 20.34
C GLU A 199 29.69 17.09 19.70
N GLY A 200 30.84 16.56 20.12
CA GLY A 200 31.52 15.43 19.48
C GLY A 200 30.61 14.21 19.27
N ASN A 201 30.95 13.37 18.29
CA ASN A 201 30.14 12.21 17.90
C ASN A 201 29.88 11.27 19.09
N PRO A 202 28.67 11.26 19.68
CA PRO A 202 28.39 10.39 20.81
C PRO A 202 28.35 8.95 20.32
N THR A 203 29.08 8.06 20.99
CA THR A 203 29.00 6.62 20.74
C THR A 203 27.59 6.14 21.02
N ILE A 204 27.01 5.37 20.11
CA ILE A 204 25.67 4.81 20.29
C ILE A 204 25.78 3.52 21.13
N PRO A 205 25.21 3.46 22.34
CA PRO A 205 25.30 2.29 23.20
C PRO A 205 24.50 1.11 22.64
N GLN A 206 24.90 -0.11 22.99
CA GLN A 206 24.16 -1.32 22.66
C GLN A 206 22.74 -1.29 23.27
N GLY A 207 21.75 -1.82 22.55
CA GLY A 207 20.35 -1.76 22.96
C GLY A 207 19.64 -0.45 22.63
N SER A 208 20.31 0.46 21.91
CA SER A 208 19.66 1.61 21.29
C SER A 208 18.67 1.18 20.21
N PHE A 209 17.72 2.06 19.90
CA PHE A 209 16.77 1.89 18.80
C PHE A 209 16.77 3.13 17.91
N ALA A 210 16.30 2.98 16.68
CA ALA A 210 16.19 4.06 15.71
C ALA A 210 14.71 4.39 15.50
N LEU A 211 14.36 5.65 15.67
CA LEU A 211 13.02 6.18 15.46
C LEU A 211 12.97 6.98 14.16
N VAL A 212 12.14 6.62 13.19
CA VAL A 212 11.98 7.44 11.96
C VAL A 212 11.51 8.85 12.33
N SER A 213 12.37 9.85 12.09
CA SER A 213 12.11 11.25 12.44
C SER A 213 11.63 12.07 11.24
N ASP A 214 12.08 11.75 10.03
CA ASP A 214 11.63 12.41 8.81
C ASP A 214 11.63 11.45 7.62
N TRP A 215 10.48 11.32 6.96
CA TRP A 215 10.30 10.47 5.78
C TRP A 215 10.66 11.26 4.53
N LYS A 216 11.65 10.83 3.75
CA LYS A 216 11.99 11.45 2.44
C LYS A 216 11.16 10.92 1.28
N ASN A 217 9.98 10.39 1.61
CA ASN A 217 9.08 9.80 0.65
C ASN A 217 8.42 10.96 -0.09
N SER A 218 8.82 11.22 -1.33
CA SER A 218 8.10 12.14 -2.24
C SER A 218 6.76 11.55 -2.71
N ALA A 219 6.18 10.63 -1.92
CA ALA A 219 4.98 9.91 -2.27
C ALA A 219 3.83 10.90 -2.48
N ILE A 220 3.27 10.86 -3.68
CA ILE A 220 2.02 11.53 -4.02
C ILE A 220 0.98 11.07 -2.99
N ILE A 221 0.49 12.02 -2.20
CA ILE A 221 -0.60 11.78 -1.27
C ILE A 221 -1.84 11.55 -2.13
N LEU A 222 -2.20 10.29 -2.36
CA LEU A 222 -3.51 9.95 -2.89
C LEU A 222 -4.54 10.32 -1.82
N GLN A 223 -5.15 11.50 -1.94
CA GLN A 223 -6.29 11.89 -1.13
C GLN A 223 -7.50 11.14 -1.65
N VAL A 224 -7.91 10.11 -0.92
CA VAL A 224 -9.14 9.35 -1.22
C VAL A 224 -10.27 10.00 -0.44
N TYR A 225 -11.11 10.75 -1.15
CA TYR A 225 -12.35 11.28 -0.58
C TYR A 225 -13.40 10.17 -0.57
N THR A 226 -13.95 9.88 0.60
CA THR A 226 -15.12 9.00 0.69
C THR A 226 -16.37 9.85 0.48
N ALA A 227 -17.31 9.36 -0.33
CA ALA A 227 -18.53 10.09 -0.71
C ALA A 227 -19.44 10.48 0.48
N ALA A 228 -19.11 10.07 1.72
CA ALA A 228 -19.83 10.46 2.93
C ALA A 228 -19.65 11.95 3.30
N GLU A 229 -18.68 12.66 2.71
CA GLU A 229 -18.41 14.08 2.98
C GLU A 229 -19.08 15.05 1.99
N PHE A 230 -19.77 14.53 0.97
CA PHE A 230 -20.66 15.35 0.16
C PHE A 230 -22.07 15.22 0.74
N PRO A 231 -22.63 16.25 1.40
CA PRO A 231 -24.07 16.28 1.61
C PRO A 231 -24.70 16.23 0.22
N PHE A 232 -25.29 15.10 -0.14
CA PHE A 232 -26.23 15.02 -1.24
C PHE A 232 -27.36 16.00 -0.90
N THR A 233 -27.27 17.24 -1.37
CA THR A 233 -28.42 18.12 -1.40
C THR A 233 -29.39 17.51 -2.39
N SER A 234 -30.50 17.01 -1.88
CA SER A 234 -31.58 16.33 -2.60
C SER A 234 -32.32 17.21 -3.60
N ASP A 235 -31.88 18.43 -3.85
CA ASP A 235 -32.65 19.45 -4.57
C ASP A 235 -32.44 19.46 -6.09
N LEU A 236 -31.60 18.56 -6.64
CA LEU A 236 -31.28 18.55 -8.07
C LEU A 236 -32.17 17.63 -8.93
N PHE A 237 -33.17 16.95 -8.36
CA PHE A 237 -34.08 16.06 -9.12
C PHE A 237 -35.56 16.47 -9.11
N SER A 238 -35.93 17.65 -8.59
CA SER A 238 -37.34 18.07 -8.54
C SER A 238 -37.86 18.83 -9.78
N THR A 239 -37.07 18.99 -10.86
CA THR A 239 -37.49 19.82 -12.01
C THR A 239 -37.48 19.13 -13.37
N ILE A 240 -37.76 17.81 -13.42
CA ILE A 240 -38.14 17.15 -14.68
C ILE A 240 -39.42 16.35 -14.46
N ASN A 241 -40.54 17.07 -14.38
CA ASN A 241 -41.88 16.56 -14.67
C ASN A 241 -42.74 17.77 -14.99
N HIS A 242 -42.82 18.12 -16.27
CA HIS A 242 -43.95 18.72 -17.00
C HIS A 242 -43.46 19.31 -18.32
N ALA A 243 -43.43 18.46 -19.36
CA ALA A 243 -43.72 18.79 -20.76
C ALA A 243 -43.90 17.49 -21.54
#